data_AF-A0A964IPC1-F1
#
_entry.id   AF-A0A964IPC1-F1
#
_cell.length_a   1.000
_cell.length_b   1.000
_cell.length_c   1.000
_cell.angle_alpha   90.00
_cell.angle_beta   90.00
_cell.angle_gamma   90.00
#
_symmetry.space_group_name_H-M   'P 1'
#
loop_
_entity.id
_entity.type
_entity.pdbx_description
1 polymer ?
#
loop_
_entity_poly.entity_id
_entity_poly.type
_entity_poly.pdbx_seq_one_letter_code
_entity_poly.pdbx_strand_id
1 'polypeptide(L)'
;MASVILRRHDKMNYSCEALIATCLLVAGCGGGGAVGGGARAAAPIAPIARITFESVAAAEAIAAITVRCDACAWDQAGSEAVVINIKLDDLEVQRLPVVRSGLAEYRVLLGPVAAGSHTVTFDEDPELTAASLRGKSAAVVENVQVEQVAGTAANFLPVSLAPIIHARPNTVGRFTDVPVAMWYEIEPSSKGTRYRYSVIFTNEDGGTPADRLMATWGRTTDIEYLYSVEVDRSGAILSEDMQGPDHEILPFKGRRFGRHPLLWVSTENNMVLDSGATSVRYAPAPMPFTLAEVSREVVMDANAWTYEVMAKELKREGKIVPDSPPGAGTIPDPRRYAYLEGCGVAGNNALTFSVRVGDQWLSSDRGVAEYRITRDGCFRAAVPLPGRSEARDIRAVRVQAFARKDKSSTGPARFTRLNTLFALDERFVPGRGMLRWEGSAELTPGGPPLEIPVP
;
A
#
# COMPACT_ATOMS: atom_id res chain seq x y z
N MET A 1 8.57 47.13 32.61
CA MET A 1 8.79 46.13 33.66
C MET A 1 8.30 44.78 33.15
N ALA A 2 9.04 43.74 33.51
CA ALA A 2 9.03 42.38 32.99
C ALA A 2 7.66 41.70 32.86
N SER A 3 7.48 40.83 31.86
CA SER A 3 7.63 39.39 32.09
C SER A 3 7.60 38.59 30.78
N VAL A 4 8.52 37.64 30.70
CA VAL A 4 8.80 36.68 29.63
C VAL A 4 8.18 35.34 30.06
N ILE A 5 7.47 34.64 29.17
CA ILE A 5 7.16 33.22 29.35
C ILE A 5 7.61 32.45 28.10
N LEU A 6 8.76 31.81 28.23
CA LEU A 6 9.30 30.77 27.35
C LEU A 6 8.56 29.45 27.61
N ARG A 7 8.04 28.80 26.57
CA ARG A 7 7.67 27.38 26.62
C ARG A 7 8.85 26.52 26.18
N ARG A 8 9.16 25.54 27.03
CA ARG A 8 10.25 24.56 26.89
C ARG A 8 9.96 23.57 25.76
N HIS A 9 10.99 23.30 24.98
CA HIS A 9 11.14 22.10 24.16
C HIS A 9 11.70 20.98 25.04
N ASP A 10 10.96 19.89 25.20
CA ASP A 10 11.51 18.65 25.77
C ASP A 10 12.14 17.83 24.64
N LYS A 11 13.48 17.75 24.69
CA LYS A 11 14.28 16.76 23.95
C LYS A 11 14.39 15.52 24.85
N MET A 12 13.84 14.39 24.42
CA MET A 12 14.15 13.09 25.03
C MET A 12 15.48 12.59 24.47
N ASN A 13 16.50 12.61 25.33
CA ASN A 13 17.77 11.91 25.13
C ASN A 13 17.58 10.43 25.49
N TYR A 14 17.85 9.52 24.55
CA TYR A 14 18.08 8.12 24.89
C TYR A 14 19.53 7.94 25.33
N SER A 15 19.76 7.78 26.63
CA SER A 15 21.03 7.30 27.18
C SER A 15 21.04 5.77 27.21
N CYS A 16 22.06 5.21 26.56
CA CYS A 16 22.38 3.79 26.60
C CYS A 16 23.03 3.47 27.96
N GLU A 17 22.30 2.84 28.88
CA GLU A 17 22.87 2.22 30.07
C GLU A 17 22.83 0.70 29.93
N ALA A 18 24.02 0.11 29.87
CA ALA A 18 24.24 -1.33 29.91
C ALA A 18 24.02 -1.84 31.35
N LEU A 19 22.99 -2.65 31.56
CA LEU A 19 22.86 -3.45 32.78
C LEU A 19 23.67 -4.75 32.63
N ILE A 20 24.79 -4.81 33.34
CA ILE A 20 25.54 -6.03 33.60
C ILE A 20 24.81 -6.79 34.71
N ALA A 21 24.18 -7.92 34.38
CA ALA A 21 23.62 -8.84 35.36
C ALA A 21 24.64 -9.93 35.71
N THR A 22 25.28 -9.78 36.86
CA THR A 22 26.16 -10.78 37.47
C THR A 22 25.31 -11.93 38.03
N CYS A 23 25.34 -13.10 37.38
CA CYS A 23 24.79 -14.34 37.96
C CYS A 23 25.80 -14.97 38.92
N LEU A 24 25.46 -14.98 40.21
CA LEU A 24 26.13 -15.77 41.25
C LEU A 24 25.72 -17.25 41.10
N LEU A 25 26.72 -18.11 40.86
CA LEU A 25 26.61 -19.56 40.96
C LEU A 25 26.55 -19.95 42.44
N VAL A 26 25.40 -20.47 42.89
CA VAL A 26 25.30 -21.26 44.13
C VAL A 26 25.18 -22.73 43.73
N ALA A 27 26.20 -23.51 44.08
CA ALA A 27 26.21 -24.95 43.94
C ALA A 27 25.28 -25.58 44.98
N GLY A 28 24.19 -26.20 44.51
CA GLY A 28 23.33 -27.06 45.31
C GLY A 28 23.29 -28.47 44.70
N CYS A 29 23.91 -29.43 45.39
CA CYS A 29 23.77 -30.85 45.08
C CYS A 29 22.36 -31.32 45.49
N GLY A 30 21.64 -31.95 44.57
CA GLY A 30 20.36 -32.61 44.84
C GLY A 30 19.95 -33.48 43.67
N GLY A 31 20.12 -34.80 43.81
CA GLY A 31 19.76 -35.78 42.79
C GLY A 31 18.25 -35.92 42.58
N GLY A 32 17.85 -36.28 41.36
CA GLY A 32 16.48 -36.61 41.04
C GLY A 32 16.25 -36.85 39.55
N GLY A 33 16.18 -38.13 39.17
CA GLY A 33 15.33 -38.66 38.09
C GLY A 33 15.42 -38.04 36.69
N ALA A 34 16.18 -38.67 35.80
CA ALA A 34 16.02 -38.50 34.36
C ALA A 34 14.66 -39.05 33.91
N VAL A 35 13.78 -38.17 33.41
CA VAL A 35 12.65 -38.55 32.55
C VAL A 35 12.91 -37.93 31.19
N GLY A 36 13.39 -38.76 30.27
CA GLY A 36 13.57 -38.40 28.87
C GLY A 36 12.22 -38.22 28.19
N GLY A 37 11.67 -37.01 28.26
CA GLY A 37 10.59 -36.57 27.37
C GLY A 37 11.18 -36.24 26.01
N GLY A 38 11.34 -37.25 25.15
CA GLY A 38 11.65 -37.02 23.74
C GLY A 38 10.51 -36.22 23.10
N ALA A 39 10.74 -34.94 22.85
CA ALA A 39 9.88 -34.14 22.00
C ALA A 39 9.84 -34.82 20.63
N ARG A 40 8.73 -35.49 20.31
CA ARG A 40 8.47 -35.92 18.93
C ARG A 40 8.45 -34.65 18.09
N ALA A 41 9.44 -34.49 17.21
CA ALA A 41 9.37 -33.53 16.14
C ALA A 41 8.03 -33.75 15.42
N ALA A 42 7.21 -32.69 15.34
CA ALA A 42 5.99 -32.74 14.56
C ALA A 42 6.36 -33.20 13.14
N ALA A 43 5.59 -34.14 12.58
CA ALA A 43 5.79 -34.56 11.20
C ALA A 43 5.75 -33.29 10.32
N PRO A 44 6.67 -33.14 9.35
CA PRO A 44 6.66 -31.99 8.46
C PRO A 44 5.31 -31.92 7.77
N ILE A 45 4.63 -30.79 7.91
CA ILE A 45 3.37 -30.51 7.20
C ILE A 45 3.71 -30.55 5.72
N ALA A 46 2.95 -31.31 4.94
CA ALA A 46 3.14 -31.38 3.49
C ALA A 46 2.96 -29.99 2.87
N PRO A 47 3.75 -29.61 1.84
CA PRO A 47 3.58 -28.33 1.18
C PRO A 47 2.17 -28.22 0.58
N ILE A 48 1.63 -27.00 0.55
CA ILE A 48 0.36 -26.69 -0.13
C ILE A 48 0.48 -27.05 -1.61
N ALA A 49 1.62 -26.72 -2.23
CA ALA A 49 1.95 -27.10 -3.59
C ALA A 49 3.46 -27.11 -3.82
N ARG A 50 3.89 -27.84 -4.84
CA ARG A 50 5.25 -27.84 -5.35
C ARG A 50 5.20 -27.88 -6.87
N ILE A 51 5.94 -27.01 -7.53
CA ILE A 51 6.11 -27.03 -8.99
C ILE A 51 7.58 -27.03 -9.35
N THR A 52 7.89 -27.48 -10.56
CA THR A 52 9.20 -27.37 -11.17
C THR A 52 9.08 -26.60 -12.48
N PHE A 53 10.08 -25.81 -12.82
CA PHE A 53 10.18 -25.17 -14.12
C PHE A 53 11.64 -25.19 -14.61
N GLU A 54 11.81 -25.18 -15.92
CA GLU A 54 13.12 -25.13 -16.56
C GLU A 54 13.41 -23.71 -17.03
N SER A 55 14.62 -23.24 -16.77
CA SER A 55 15.12 -21.97 -17.25
C SER A 55 16.21 -22.18 -18.29
N VAL A 56 16.03 -21.62 -19.48
CA VAL A 56 16.98 -21.82 -20.60
C VAL A 56 18.25 -20.98 -20.41
N ALA A 57 18.15 -19.86 -19.70
CA ALA A 57 19.22 -18.91 -19.45
C ALA A 57 19.01 -18.21 -18.10
N ALA A 58 19.97 -17.42 -17.65
CA ALA A 58 19.73 -16.58 -16.48
C ALA A 58 18.60 -15.56 -16.74
N ALA A 59 17.68 -15.43 -15.79
CA ALA A 59 16.48 -14.60 -15.89
C ALA A 59 16.00 -14.12 -14.51
N GLU A 60 15.07 -13.17 -14.48
CA GLU A 60 14.23 -12.94 -13.31
C GLU A 60 12.95 -13.78 -13.43
N ALA A 61 12.53 -14.45 -12.35
CA ALA A 61 11.32 -15.27 -12.34
C ALA A 61 10.17 -14.56 -11.60
N ILE A 62 8.99 -14.53 -12.22
CA ILE A 62 7.74 -14.02 -11.65
C ILE A 62 6.71 -15.16 -11.64
N ALA A 63 6.07 -15.39 -10.51
CA ALA A 63 4.99 -16.37 -10.38
C ALA A 63 3.63 -15.68 -10.39
N ALA A 64 2.76 -16.09 -11.30
CA ALA A 64 1.31 -15.87 -11.21
C ALA A 64 0.69 -17.10 -10.54
N ILE A 65 0.19 -16.92 -9.32
CA ILE A 65 -0.28 -17.97 -8.42
C ILE A 65 -1.79 -17.83 -8.28
N THR A 66 -2.55 -18.81 -8.76
CA THR A 66 -3.99 -18.89 -8.53
C THR A 66 -4.25 -19.69 -7.26
N VAL A 67 -4.81 -19.02 -6.25
CA VAL A 67 -5.10 -19.59 -4.93
C VAL A 67 -6.60 -19.52 -4.68
N ARG A 68 -7.20 -20.61 -4.18
CA ARG A 68 -8.54 -20.61 -3.60
C ARG A 68 -8.43 -20.60 -2.09
N CYS A 69 -9.12 -19.67 -1.43
CA CYS A 69 -9.35 -19.72 0.01
C CYS A 69 -10.78 -19.24 0.34
N ASP A 70 -11.74 -20.17 0.35
CA ASP A 70 -13.13 -19.84 0.64
C ASP A 70 -13.36 -19.47 2.12
N ALA A 71 -12.48 -19.94 3.02
CA ALA A 71 -12.52 -19.64 4.45
C ALA A 71 -11.78 -18.35 4.84
N CYS A 72 -10.99 -17.76 3.93
CA CYS A 72 -10.32 -16.49 4.19
C CYS A 72 -11.34 -15.35 4.17
N ALA A 73 -11.31 -14.51 5.19
CA ALA A 73 -12.22 -13.40 5.38
C ALA A 73 -11.46 -12.21 6.00
N TRP A 74 -10.92 -11.34 5.15
CA TRP A 74 -10.12 -10.17 5.56
C TRP A 74 -10.85 -9.23 6.54
N ASP A 75 -12.18 -9.24 6.54
CA ASP A 75 -13.01 -8.45 7.46
C ASP A 75 -13.28 -9.11 8.81
N GLN A 76 -12.76 -10.32 9.06
CA GLN A 76 -13.05 -11.12 10.25
C GLN A 76 -11.78 -11.46 11.02
N ALA A 77 -11.68 -10.94 12.24
CA ALA A 77 -10.58 -11.24 13.14
C ALA A 77 -10.42 -12.75 13.38
N GLY A 78 -9.19 -13.25 13.24
CA GLY A 78 -8.84 -14.66 13.38
C GLY A 78 -9.02 -15.50 12.10
N SER A 79 -9.63 -14.96 11.04
CA SER A 79 -9.82 -15.64 9.76
C SER A 79 -9.32 -14.83 8.57
N GLU A 80 -8.46 -13.84 8.80
CA GLU A 80 -8.07 -12.83 7.80
C GLU A 80 -7.45 -13.44 6.55
N ALA A 81 -6.40 -14.26 6.73
CA ALA A 81 -5.68 -14.88 5.63
C ALA A 81 -4.91 -16.14 6.07
N VAL A 82 -4.76 -17.06 5.12
CA VAL A 82 -3.63 -18.01 5.12
C VAL A 82 -2.40 -17.27 4.61
N VAL A 83 -1.25 -17.45 5.27
CA VAL A 83 0.03 -16.90 4.81
C VAL A 83 0.83 -18.03 4.18
N ILE A 84 1.16 -17.89 2.90
CA ILE A 84 1.96 -18.86 2.15
C ILE A 84 3.42 -18.42 2.20
N ASN A 85 4.29 -19.26 2.75
CA ASN A 85 5.74 -19.15 2.59
C ASN A 85 6.14 -19.69 1.21
N ILE A 86 6.82 -18.88 0.41
CA ILE A 86 7.26 -19.24 -0.94
C ILE A 86 8.76 -19.45 -0.91
N LYS A 87 9.20 -20.63 -1.34
CA LYS A 87 10.61 -21.01 -1.47
C LYS A 87 10.97 -21.30 -2.91
N LEU A 88 12.10 -20.78 -3.38
CA LEU A 88 12.73 -21.11 -4.66
C LEU A 88 14.02 -21.86 -4.35
N ASP A 89 14.14 -23.10 -4.81
CA ASP A 89 15.29 -23.98 -4.54
C ASP A 89 15.66 -24.03 -3.05
N ASP A 90 14.65 -24.27 -2.21
CA ASP A 90 14.71 -24.29 -0.74
C ASP A 90 15.06 -22.95 -0.06
N LEU A 91 15.42 -21.91 -0.82
CA LEU A 91 15.56 -20.55 -0.31
C LEU A 91 14.19 -19.89 -0.19
N GLU A 92 13.83 -19.50 1.02
CA GLU A 92 12.65 -18.66 1.28
C GLU A 92 12.81 -17.31 0.57
N VAL A 93 11.92 -17.00 -0.38
CA VAL A 93 11.96 -15.76 -1.15
C VAL A 93 10.98 -14.72 -0.60
N GLN A 94 9.80 -15.11 -0.14
CA GLN A 94 8.83 -14.18 0.44
C GLN A 94 7.66 -14.88 1.17
N ARG A 95 6.81 -14.08 1.81
CA ARG A 95 5.49 -14.47 2.29
C ARG A 95 4.41 -13.89 1.37
N LEU A 96 3.31 -14.61 1.21
CA LEU A 96 2.10 -14.18 0.52
C LEU A 96 0.88 -14.39 1.42
N PRO A 97 0.37 -13.34 2.08
CA PRO A 97 -0.95 -13.38 2.70
C PRO A 97 -2.04 -13.47 1.63
N VAL A 98 -2.89 -14.49 1.71
CA VAL A 98 -4.05 -14.67 0.82
C VAL A 98 -5.18 -13.74 1.30
N VAL A 99 -5.06 -12.46 0.95
CA VAL A 99 -5.97 -11.38 1.42
C VAL A 99 -7.36 -11.39 0.76
N ARG A 100 -7.60 -12.29 -0.21
CA ARG A 100 -8.83 -12.37 -1.01
C ARG A 100 -9.54 -13.67 -0.70
N SER A 101 -10.86 -13.59 -0.55
CA SER A 101 -11.75 -14.75 -0.37
C SER A 101 -12.08 -15.39 -1.71
N GLY A 102 -12.20 -16.71 -1.75
CA GLY A 102 -12.51 -17.46 -2.97
C GLY A 102 -11.29 -17.65 -3.87
N LEU A 103 -11.52 -17.75 -5.18
CA LEU A 103 -10.45 -17.94 -6.17
C LEU A 103 -9.84 -16.60 -6.59
N ALA A 104 -8.53 -16.47 -6.47
CA ALA A 104 -7.79 -15.24 -6.76
C ALA A 104 -6.40 -15.52 -7.34
N GLU A 105 -5.97 -14.70 -8.29
CA GLU A 105 -4.58 -14.68 -8.75
C GLU A 105 -3.76 -13.64 -7.97
N TYR A 106 -2.52 -14.00 -7.65
CA TYR A 106 -1.49 -13.16 -7.07
C TYR A 106 -0.23 -13.23 -7.95
N ARG A 107 0.33 -12.08 -8.30
CA ARG A 107 1.59 -12.00 -9.04
C ARG A 107 2.72 -11.56 -8.12
N VAL A 108 3.73 -12.42 -7.97
CA VAL A 108 4.84 -12.19 -7.06
C VAL A 108 6.18 -12.44 -7.75
N LEU A 109 7.19 -11.64 -7.40
CA LEU A 109 8.56 -11.80 -7.87
C LEU A 109 9.24 -12.91 -7.06
N LEU A 110 9.76 -13.94 -7.72
CA LEU A 110 10.59 -14.97 -7.08
C LEU A 110 12.07 -14.53 -7.01
N GLY A 111 12.51 -13.73 -7.98
CA GLY A 111 13.87 -13.20 -8.09
C GLY A 111 14.73 -13.95 -9.12
N PRO A 112 16.06 -13.82 -9.05
CA PRO A 112 16.95 -14.29 -10.10
C PRO A 112 17.06 -15.82 -10.11
N VAL A 113 17.05 -16.38 -11.32
CA VAL A 113 17.23 -17.81 -11.60
C VAL A 113 18.36 -18.02 -12.60
N ALA A 114 19.09 -19.12 -12.45
CA ALA A 114 20.11 -19.53 -13.40
C ALA A 114 19.51 -20.29 -14.58
N ALA A 115 20.34 -20.80 -15.49
CA ALA A 115 19.90 -21.82 -16.42
C ALA A 115 19.80 -23.18 -15.69
N GLY A 116 18.74 -23.95 -15.95
CA GLY A 116 18.51 -25.27 -15.40
C GLY A 116 17.14 -25.43 -14.75
N SER A 117 16.99 -26.56 -14.04
CA SER A 117 15.76 -26.92 -13.31
C SER A 117 15.69 -26.17 -11.99
N HIS A 118 14.53 -25.57 -11.74
CA HIS A 118 14.21 -24.88 -10.49
C HIS A 118 12.94 -25.46 -9.87
N THR A 119 12.86 -25.42 -8.53
CA THR A 119 11.68 -25.83 -7.77
C THR A 119 11.11 -24.66 -7.00
N VAL A 120 9.79 -24.46 -7.10
CA VAL A 120 9.04 -23.56 -6.22
C VAL A 120 8.19 -24.38 -5.27
N THR A 121 8.32 -24.14 -3.98
CA THR A 121 7.51 -24.76 -2.93
C THR A 121 6.67 -23.70 -2.23
N PHE A 122 5.41 -24.05 -1.99
CA PHE A 122 4.42 -23.22 -1.30
C PHE A 122 4.04 -23.93 -0.01
N ASP A 123 4.49 -23.40 1.13
CA ASP A 123 4.19 -23.94 2.45
C ASP A 123 3.21 -23.01 3.18
N GLU A 124 2.32 -23.55 4.01
CA GLU A 124 1.62 -22.72 4.99
C GLU A 124 2.63 -22.22 6.03
N ASP A 125 2.62 -20.93 6.33
CA ASP A 125 3.32 -20.37 7.50
C ASP A 125 2.36 -20.39 8.71
N PRO A 126 2.49 -21.36 9.64
CA PRO A 126 1.54 -21.52 10.73
C PRO A 126 1.66 -20.41 11.78
N GLU A 127 2.79 -19.72 11.86
CA GLU A 127 3.00 -18.62 12.81
C GLU A 127 2.27 -17.37 12.35
N LEU A 128 2.28 -17.11 11.04
CA LEU A 128 1.67 -15.93 10.44
C LEU A 128 0.25 -16.14 9.92
N THR A 129 -0.19 -17.39 9.72
CA THR A 129 -1.57 -17.71 9.31
C THR A 129 -2.57 -17.37 10.41
N ALA A 130 -3.76 -16.90 10.01
CA ALA A 130 -4.82 -16.53 10.94
C ALA A 130 -5.26 -17.74 11.78
N ALA A 131 -5.48 -17.51 13.08
CA ALA A 131 -5.62 -18.59 14.05
C ALA A 131 -6.72 -19.62 13.73
N SER A 132 -7.83 -19.19 13.13
CA SER A 132 -8.94 -20.07 12.77
C SER A 132 -8.64 -20.95 11.54
N LEU A 133 -7.60 -20.63 10.76
CA LEU A 133 -7.28 -21.28 9.48
C LEU A 133 -6.09 -22.25 9.60
N ARG A 134 -5.28 -22.10 10.66
CA ARG A 134 -4.02 -22.85 10.86
C ARG A 134 -4.18 -24.36 10.72
N GLY A 135 -3.43 -24.96 9.81
CA GLY A 135 -3.37 -26.41 9.61
C GLY A 135 -4.67 -27.04 9.13
N LYS A 136 -5.61 -26.23 8.60
CA LYS A 136 -6.90 -26.70 8.06
C LYS A 136 -6.90 -26.87 6.55
N SER A 137 -5.74 -26.69 5.90
CA SER A 137 -5.63 -26.68 4.44
C SER A 137 -6.64 -25.72 3.80
N ALA A 138 -6.84 -24.56 4.43
CA ALA A 138 -7.87 -23.59 4.04
C ALA A 138 -7.56 -22.88 2.70
N ALA A 139 -6.29 -22.84 2.30
CA ALA A 139 -5.85 -22.34 1.01
C ALA A 139 -5.35 -23.49 0.12
N VAL A 140 -5.75 -23.47 -1.14
CA VAL A 140 -5.33 -24.43 -2.18
C VAL A 140 -4.70 -23.64 -3.33
N VAL A 141 -3.47 -23.98 -3.68
CA VAL A 141 -2.83 -23.46 -4.90
C VAL A 141 -3.34 -24.29 -6.08
N GLU A 142 -4.20 -23.72 -6.91
CA GLU A 142 -4.82 -24.43 -8.04
C GLU A 142 -3.95 -24.40 -9.29
N ASN A 143 -3.22 -23.30 -9.51
CA ASN A 143 -2.40 -23.12 -10.69
C ASN A 143 -1.22 -22.19 -10.38
N VAL A 144 -0.08 -22.45 -11.01
CA VAL A 144 1.10 -21.58 -10.94
C VAL A 144 1.70 -21.47 -12.34
N GLN A 145 1.85 -20.24 -12.82
CA GLN A 145 2.58 -19.94 -14.05
C GLN A 145 3.82 -19.14 -13.71
N VAL A 146 4.98 -19.59 -14.20
CA VAL A 146 6.25 -18.88 -14.01
C VAL A 146 6.65 -18.20 -15.30
N GLU A 147 6.65 -16.87 -15.27
CA GLU A 147 7.21 -16.02 -16.30
C GLU A 147 8.71 -15.83 -16.04
N GLN A 148 9.54 -16.00 -17.08
CA GLN A 148 10.97 -15.77 -17.02
C GLN A 148 11.33 -14.54 -17.86
N VAL A 149 11.76 -13.48 -17.17
CA VAL A 149 12.20 -12.23 -17.79
C VAL A 149 13.69 -12.36 -18.08
N ALA A 150 14.02 -12.74 -19.31
CA ALA A 150 15.39 -12.86 -19.78
C ALA A 150 16.15 -11.53 -19.73
N GLY A 151 17.47 -11.58 -19.56
CA GLY A 151 18.35 -10.40 -19.52
C GLY A 151 18.26 -9.46 -20.73
N THR A 152 17.73 -9.94 -21.86
CA THR A 152 17.54 -9.17 -23.10
C THR A 152 16.14 -8.55 -23.23
N ALA A 153 15.21 -8.87 -22.33
CA ALA A 153 13.87 -8.34 -22.36
C ALA A 153 13.86 -6.85 -22.00
N ALA A 154 12.98 -6.08 -22.66
CA ALA A 154 12.90 -4.63 -22.46
C ALA A 154 12.55 -4.24 -21.00
N ASN A 155 11.83 -5.10 -20.29
CA ASN A 155 11.46 -4.93 -18.89
C ASN A 155 12.43 -5.59 -17.89
N PHE A 156 13.55 -6.18 -18.35
CA PHE A 156 14.48 -6.87 -17.45
C PHE A 156 15.06 -5.94 -16.36
N LEU A 157 15.50 -4.74 -16.74
CA LEU A 157 16.08 -3.79 -15.78
C LEU A 157 15.08 -3.38 -14.69
N PRO A 158 13.86 -2.91 -15.01
CA PRO A 158 12.91 -2.57 -13.95
C PRO A 158 12.42 -3.77 -13.13
N VAL A 159 12.41 -4.98 -13.68
CA VAL A 159 12.08 -6.17 -12.88
C VAL A 159 13.23 -6.51 -11.93
N SER A 160 14.46 -6.64 -12.43
CA SER A 160 15.65 -7.03 -11.63
C SER A 160 16.05 -6.00 -10.58
N LEU A 161 15.61 -4.75 -10.71
CA LEU A 161 15.93 -3.66 -9.76
C LEU A 161 14.79 -3.36 -8.79
N ALA A 162 13.66 -4.07 -8.87
CA ALA A 162 12.53 -3.85 -7.98
C ALA A 162 12.89 -4.17 -6.52
N PRO A 163 12.44 -3.38 -5.54
CA PRO A 163 12.76 -3.61 -4.13
C PRO A 163 12.05 -4.85 -3.57
N ILE A 164 12.67 -5.48 -2.57
CA ILE A 164 12.02 -6.44 -1.68
C ILE A 164 11.72 -5.74 -0.36
N ILE A 165 10.47 -5.86 0.09
CA ILE A 165 9.94 -5.05 1.19
C ILE A 165 9.82 -5.94 2.43
N HIS A 166 10.56 -5.60 3.47
CA HIS A 166 10.46 -6.22 4.78
C HIS A 166 9.39 -5.52 5.61
N ALA A 167 8.56 -6.32 6.27
CA ALA A 167 7.46 -5.85 7.10
C ALA A 167 7.94 -4.96 8.25
N ARG A 168 7.10 -4.01 8.66
CA ARG A 168 7.29 -3.27 9.91
C ARG A 168 7.11 -4.25 11.09
N PRO A 169 7.97 -4.21 12.13
CA PRO A 169 7.92 -5.20 13.21
C PRO A 169 6.55 -5.38 13.88
N ASN A 170 5.79 -4.30 14.08
CA ASN A 170 4.49 -4.34 14.76
C ASN A 170 3.32 -4.80 13.86
N THR A 171 3.52 -4.95 12.54
CA THR A 171 2.46 -5.41 11.60
C THR A 171 2.54 -6.91 11.30
N VAL A 172 3.66 -7.56 11.64
CA VAL A 172 3.86 -8.99 11.43
C VAL A 172 2.76 -9.79 12.14
N GLY A 173 2.01 -10.59 11.36
CA GLY A 173 0.91 -11.41 11.85
C GLY A 173 -0.34 -10.63 12.30
N ARG A 174 -0.41 -9.32 12.01
CA ARG A 174 -1.57 -8.46 12.34
C ARG A 174 -2.52 -8.23 11.17
N PHE A 175 -2.14 -8.66 9.97
CA PHE A 175 -2.92 -8.49 8.74
C PHE A 175 -3.26 -7.02 8.46
N THR A 176 -2.27 -6.14 8.60
CA THR A 176 -2.32 -4.72 8.23
C THR A 176 -1.04 -4.33 7.53
N ASP A 177 -1.08 -3.25 6.75
CA ASP A 177 0.08 -2.70 6.03
C ASP A 177 0.80 -3.76 5.20
N VAL A 178 0.04 -4.65 4.55
CA VAL A 178 0.61 -5.67 3.67
C VAL A 178 0.89 -5.04 2.31
N PRO A 179 2.11 -5.12 1.75
CA PRO A 179 2.38 -4.72 0.37
C PRO A 179 1.62 -5.63 -0.60
N VAL A 180 0.63 -5.08 -1.30
CA VAL A 180 -0.29 -5.86 -2.14
C VAL A 180 -0.14 -5.61 -3.63
N ALA A 181 0.44 -4.47 -4.02
CA ALA A 181 0.77 -4.16 -5.39
C ALA A 181 2.02 -3.28 -5.46
N MET A 182 2.86 -3.50 -6.46
CA MET A 182 4.02 -2.67 -6.76
C MET A 182 3.97 -2.26 -8.22
N TRP A 183 4.27 -1.00 -8.50
CA TRP A 183 4.48 -0.55 -9.87
C TRP A 183 5.77 0.23 -9.99
N TYR A 184 6.20 0.43 -11.24
CA TYR A 184 7.30 1.30 -11.57
C TYR A 184 6.96 2.28 -12.69
N GLU A 185 7.54 3.46 -12.59
CA GLU A 185 7.54 4.49 -13.62
C GLU A 185 8.92 4.55 -14.28
N ILE A 186 8.95 4.87 -15.57
CA ILE A 186 10.18 5.01 -16.35
C ILE A 186 10.36 6.49 -16.70
N GLU A 187 11.46 7.08 -16.23
CA GLU A 187 11.81 8.47 -16.45
C GLU A 187 13.14 8.56 -17.23
N PRO A 188 13.16 9.12 -18.45
CA PRO A 188 14.41 9.39 -19.14
C PRO A 188 15.29 10.36 -18.33
N SER A 189 16.60 10.11 -18.28
CA SER A 189 17.56 11.04 -17.70
C SER A 189 18.63 11.43 -18.71
N SER A 190 19.40 12.48 -18.42
CA SER A 190 20.53 12.88 -19.28
C SER A 190 21.66 11.84 -19.31
N LYS A 191 21.72 10.95 -18.31
CA LYS A 191 22.75 9.91 -18.17
C LYS A 191 22.25 8.50 -18.51
N GLY A 192 20.94 8.30 -18.61
CA GLY A 192 20.33 7.03 -18.97
C GLY A 192 18.84 6.98 -18.66
N THR A 193 18.44 6.10 -17.73
CA THR A 193 17.03 5.87 -17.39
C THR A 193 16.86 5.72 -15.89
N ARG A 194 15.85 6.37 -15.33
CA ARG A 194 15.47 6.26 -13.94
C ARG A 194 14.20 5.43 -13.82
N TYR A 195 14.22 4.46 -12.91
CA TYR A 195 13.06 3.67 -12.53
C TYR A 195 12.64 4.08 -11.12
N ARG A 196 11.36 4.41 -10.93
CA ARG A 196 10.80 4.77 -9.62
C ARG A 196 9.74 3.76 -9.23
N TYR A 197 9.89 3.17 -8.04
CA TYR A 197 9.02 2.13 -7.53
C TYR A 197 8.15 2.67 -6.42
N SER A 198 6.87 2.32 -6.51
CA SER A 198 5.88 2.65 -5.51
C SER A 198 5.02 1.43 -5.20
N VAL A 199 4.43 1.43 -4.02
CA VAL A 199 3.75 0.28 -3.44
C VAL A 199 2.40 0.72 -2.87
N ILE A 200 1.41 -0.15 -3.03
CA ILE A 200 0.13 -0.06 -2.34
C ILE A 200 0.17 -1.00 -1.13
N PHE A 201 -0.01 -0.44 0.05
CA PHE A 201 -0.21 -1.15 1.30
C PHE A 201 -1.71 -1.23 1.61
N THR A 202 -2.15 -2.28 2.30
CA THR A 202 -3.59 -2.48 2.58
C THR A 202 -4.20 -1.40 3.46
N ASN A 203 -3.39 -0.66 4.23
CA ASN A 203 -3.84 0.34 5.20
C ASN A 203 -2.85 1.51 5.30
N GLU A 204 -3.33 2.65 5.79
CA GLU A 204 -2.54 3.71 6.42
C GLU A 204 -2.91 3.71 7.90
N ASP A 205 -1.94 3.36 8.76
CA ASP A 205 -2.15 3.33 10.21
C ASP A 205 -1.32 4.39 10.98
N GLY A 206 -0.63 5.27 10.26
CA GLY A 206 0.22 6.35 10.78
C GLY A 206 -0.49 7.59 11.30
N GLY A 207 -1.74 7.43 11.72
CA GLY A 207 -2.49 8.44 12.45
C GLY A 207 -3.26 9.43 11.56
N THR A 208 -3.27 9.26 10.22
CA THR A 208 -4.18 10.02 9.37
C THR A 208 -5.59 9.43 9.51
N PRO A 209 -6.58 10.20 9.99
CA PRO A 209 -7.91 9.63 10.24
C PRO A 209 -8.62 9.21 8.93
N ALA A 210 -9.45 8.16 8.97
CA ALA A 210 -10.04 7.56 7.77
C ALA A 210 -10.90 8.53 6.94
N ASP A 211 -11.61 9.45 7.60
CA ASP A 211 -12.38 10.50 6.95
C ASP A 211 -11.49 11.51 6.22
N ARG A 212 -10.34 11.88 6.79
CA ARG A 212 -9.33 12.70 6.09
C ARG A 212 -8.77 11.97 4.88
N LEU A 213 -8.44 10.69 5.05
CA LEU A 213 -7.91 9.82 4.00
C LEU A 213 -8.86 9.77 2.79
N MET A 214 -10.13 9.52 3.05
CA MET A 214 -11.19 9.53 2.02
C MET A 214 -11.37 10.92 1.40
N ALA A 215 -11.38 11.99 2.18
CA ALA A 215 -11.60 13.35 1.68
C ALA A 215 -10.50 13.84 0.73
N THR A 216 -9.23 13.49 1.04
CA THR A 216 -8.05 14.07 0.38
C THR A 216 -7.44 13.15 -0.68
N TRP A 217 -7.56 11.83 -0.51
CA TRP A 217 -7.00 10.82 -1.43
C TRP A 217 -8.05 9.85 -1.98
N GLY A 218 -9.26 9.79 -1.42
CA GLY A 218 -10.32 8.89 -1.88
C GLY A 218 -10.04 7.40 -1.64
N ARG A 219 -9.20 7.10 -0.66
CA ARG A 219 -8.80 5.75 -0.24
C ARG A 219 -8.28 5.78 1.19
N THR A 220 -8.19 4.63 1.84
CA THR A 220 -7.47 4.42 3.12
C THR A 220 -6.37 3.37 3.03
N THR A 221 -6.18 2.72 1.88
CA THR A 221 -4.91 2.06 1.57
C THR A 221 -3.82 3.11 1.63
N ASP A 222 -2.58 2.71 1.91
CA ASP A 222 -1.45 3.61 1.75
C ASP A 222 -0.80 3.41 0.38
N ILE A 223 -0.38 4.50 -0.25
CA ILE A 223 0.25 4.47 -1.58
C ILE A 223 1.52 5.29 -1.50
N GLU A 224 2.65 4.60 -1.46
CA GLU A 224 3.94 5.21 -1.17
C GLU A 224 4.99 4.96 -2.23
N TYR A 225 5.75 6.03 -2.52
CA TYR A 225 6.98 5.92 -3.28
C TYR A 225 8.06 5.38 -2.34
N LEU A 226 8.76 4.32 -2.72
CA LEU A 226 9.75 3.72 -1.82
C LEU A 226 11.18 3.90 -2.30
N TYR A 227 11.42 3.81 -3.61
CA TYR A 227 12.78 3.68 -4.12
C TYR A 227 12.90 4.12 -5.58
N SER A 228 14.05 4.71 -5.93
CA SER A 228 14.41 5.12 -7.27
C SER A 228 15.83 4.67 -7.57
N VAL A 229 16.06 4.24 -8.81
CA VAL A 229 17.37 3.88 -9.33
C VAL A 229 17.56 4.46 -10.71
N GLU A 230 18.67 5.17 -10.89
CA GLU A 230 19.11 5.64 -12.19
C GLU A 230 20.20 4.70 -12.71
N VAL A 231 20.06 4.26 -13.95
CA VAL A 231 21.03 3.41 -14.65
C VAL A 231 21.52 4.09 -15.91
N ASP A 232 22.74 3.79 -16.31
CA ASP A 232 23.26 4.21 -17.61
C ASP A 232 22.72 3.34 -18.77
N ARG A 233 23.18 3.63 -19.99
CA ARG A 233 22.79 2.87 -21.19
C ARG A 233 23.23 1.41 -21.20
N SER A 234 24.22 1.04 -20.39
CA SER A 234 24.67 -0.35 -20.21
C SER A 234 23.87 -1.08 -19.12
N GLY A 235 23.01 -0.37 -18.39
CA GLY A 235 22.26 -0.90 -17.25
C GLY A 235 23.05 -0.88 -15.94
N ALA A 236 24.21 -0.21 -15.91
CA ALA A 236 24.98 -0.01 -14.68
C ALA A 236 24.30 1.06 -13.81
N ILE A 237 24.24 0.80 -12.50
CA ILE A 237 23.62 1.71 -11.54
C ILE A 237 24.50 2.96 -11.38
N LEU A 238 23.89 4.13 -11.53
CA LEU A 238 24.52 5.44 -11.37
C LEU A 238 24.20 6.06 -10.01
N SER A 239 22.96 5.97 -9.55
CA SER A 239 22.51 6.51 -8.27
C SER A 239 21.23 5.85 -7.82
N GLU A 240 21.02 5.83 -6.50
CA GLU A 240 19.90 5.15 -5.87
C GLU A 240 19.44 5.91 -4.64
N ASP A 241 18.14 6.12 -4.53
CA ASP A 241 17.53 6.83 -3.43
C ASP A 241 16.30 6.05 -2.93
N MET A 242 15.99 6.20 -1.65
CA MET A 242 14.80 5.65 -0.99
C MET A 242 14.04 6.76 -0.27
N GLN A 243 12.74 6.55 -0.05
CA GLN A 243 11.94 7.46 0.77
C GLN A 243 11.99 7.02 2.24
N GLY A 244 12.75 7.77 3.03
CA GLY A 244 12.94 7.57 4.46
C GLY A 244 11.87 8.24 5.32
N PRO A 245 12.04 8.16 6.66
CA PRO A 245 11.20 8.85 7.62
C PRO A 245 11.01 10.33 7.27
N ASP A 246 9.85 10.89 7.67
CA ASP A 246 9.44 12.26 7.33
C ASP A 246 9.33 12.56 5.82
N HIS A 247 9.27 11.51 4.99
CA HIS A 247 9.27 11.56 3.53
C HIS A 247 10.56 12.12 2.92
N GLU A 248 11.67 12.06 3.67
CA GLU A 248 12.98 12.49 3.18
C GLU A 248 13.51 11.55 2.08
N ILE A 249 14.15 12.12 1.06
CA ILE A 249 14.83 11.33 0.02
C ILE A 249 16.26 11.06 0.48
N LEU A 250 16.55 9.80 0.80
CA LEU A 250 17.84 9.36 1.35
C LEU A 250 18.57 8.45 0.35
N PRO A 251 19.90 8.50 0.25
CA PRO A 251 20.64 7.58 -0.60
C PRO A 251 20.52 6.14 -0.08
N PHE A 252 20.29 5.17 -0.97
CA PHE A 252 20.29 3.76 -0.61
C PHE A 252 21.72 3.23 -0.44
N LYS A 253 22.00 2.56 0.68
CA LYS A 253 23.31 1.95 1.00
C LYS A 253 23.19 0.52 1.53
N GLY A 254 22.00 -0.07 1.42
CA GLY A 254 21.66 -1.36 2.01
C GLY A 254 22.14 -2.57 1.23
N ARG A 255 21.72 -3.74 1.74
CA ARG A 255 22.00 -5.04 1.11
C ARG A 255 21.02 -5.32 -0.02
N ARG A 256 21.40 -6.31 -0.86
CA ARG A 256 20.57 -6.80 -1.97
C ARG A 256 20.35 -8.30 -1.89
N PHE A 257 19.26 -8.73 -2.50
CA PHE A 257 19.09 -10.10 -2.98
C PHE A 257 19.22 -10.10 -4.50
N GLY A 258 20.31 -10.64 -5.04
CA GLY A 258 20.66 -10.39 -6.44
C GLY A 258 20.84 -8.89 -6.69
N ARG A 259 20.02 -8.32 -7.58
CA ARG A 259 19.99 -6.87 -7.85
C ARG A 259 18.90 -6.12 -7.05
N HIS A 260 17.99 -6.83 -6.40
CA HIS A 260 16.87 -6.26 -5.66
C HIS A 260 17.34 -5.61 -4.35
N PRO A 261 17.14 -4.29 -4.15
CA PRO A 261 17.42 -3.66 -2.86
C PRO A 261 16.47 -4.21 -1.78
N LEU A 262 17.01 -4.42 -0.58
CA LEU A 262 16.22 -4.80 0.58
C LEU A 262 15.83 -3.54 1.36
N LEU A 263 14.54 -3.32 1.54
CA LEU A 263 13.99 -2.14 2.22
C LEU A 263 13.12 -2.60 3.40
N TRP A 264 13.27 -1.97 4.56
CA TRP A 264 12.49 -2.25 5.77
C TRP A 264 11.52 -1.12 6.02
N VAL A 265 10.23 -1.43 6.09
CA VAL A 265 9.24 -0.45 6.54
C VAL A 265 9.54 -0.07 7.99
N SER A 266 9.66 1.24 8.22
CA SER A 266 10.25 1.82 9.43
C SER A 266 9.35 2.81 10.15
N THR A 267 8.32 3.33 9.48
CA THR A 267 7.35 4.28 10.04
C THR A 267 5.93 3.77 9.88
N GLU A 268 4.98 4.41 10.58
CA GLU A 268 3.56 4.07 10.51
C GLU A 268 2.88 4.51 9.20
N ASN A 269 3.45 5.49 8.49
CA ASN A 269 3.08 5.85 7.12
C ASN A 269 3.96 5.16 6.06
N ASN A 270 4.38 3.92 6.36
CA ASN A 270 5.06 3.01 5.45
C ASN A 270 6.36 3.48 4.75
N MET A 271 7.07 4.46 5.32
CA MET A 271 8.40 4.88 4.83
C MET A 271 9.47 3.85 5.19
N VAL A 272 10.59 3.83 4.46
CA VAL A 272 11.56 2.74 4.52
C VAL A 272 12.95 3.14 4.98
N LEU A 273 13.67 2.17 5.54
CA LEU A 273 15.11 2.20 5.76
C LEU A 273 15.78 1.09 4.93
N ASP A 274 17.07 1.20 4.69
CA ASP A 274 17.87 0.21 3.94
C ASP A 274 18.48 -0.90 4.84
N SER A 275 18.06 -0.92 6.11
CA SER A 275 18.41 -1.95 7.09
C SER A 275 17.33 -2.10 8.16
N GLY A 276 17.23 -3.30 8.75
CA GLY A 276 16.29 -3.60 9.82
C GLY A 276 16.37 -5.07 10.25
N ALA A 277 15.58 -5.43 11.27
CA ALA A 277 15.65 -6.75 11.91
C ALA A 277 14.57 -7.73 11.43
N THR A 278 13.45 -7.26 10.85
CA THR A 278 12.35 -8.12 10.42
C THR A 278 12.78 -9.02 9.26
N SER A 279 12.50 -10.31 9.33
CA SER A 279 12.76 -11.28 8.26
C SER A 279 11.56 -11.48 7.31
N VAL A 280 10.34 -11.23 7.80
CA VAL A 280 9.11 -11.30 6.99
C VAL A 280 9.20 -10.28 5.87
N ARG A 281 9.15 -10.76 4.63
CA ARG A 281 9.34 -9.97 3.43
C ARG A 281 8.34 -10.32 2.34
N TYR A 282 8.04 -9.33 1.52
CA TYR A 282 7.06 -9.37 0.44
C TYR A 282 7.73 -8.86 -0.84
N ALA A 283 7.39 -9.46 -1.97
CA ALA A 283 7.85 -9.03 -3.27
C ALA A 283 6.70 -9.12 -4.30
N PRO A 284 5.68 -8.24 -4.23
CA PRO A 284 4.70 -8.12 -5.31
C PRO A 284 5.42 -7.90 -6.63
N ALA A 285 4.97 -8.58 -7.70
CA ALA A 285 5.62 -8.42 -8.99
C ALA A 285 5.48 -6.96 -9.48
N PRO A 286 6.59 -6.29 -9.86
CA PRO A 286 6.54 -4.90 -10.32
C PRO A 286 5.83 -4.82 -11.69
N MET A 287 4.82 -3.96 -11.81
CA MET A 287 4.14 -3.69 -13.09
C MET A 287 4.50 -2.30 -13.63
N PRO A 288 4.67 -2.12 -14.96
CA PRO A 288 4.86 -0.79 -15.52
C PRO A 288 3.58 0.04 -15.38
N PHE A 289 3.72 1.31 -15.04
CA PHE A 289 2.61 2.25 -15.03
C PHE A 289 3.04 3.64 -15.52
N THR A 290 2.11 4.38 -16.15
CA THR A 290 2.34 5.77 -16.57
C THR A 290 1.32 6.68 -15.92
N LEU A 291 1.80 7.70 -15.20
CA LEU A 291 0.98 8.60 -14.40
C LEU A 291 0.94 10.05 -14.91
N ALA A 292 1.35 10.28 -16.16
CA ALA A 292 1.48 11.63 -16.72
C ALA A 292 0.20 12.48 -16.64
N GLU A 293 -0.98 11.84 -16.72
CA GLU A 293 -2.27 12.54 -16.80
C GLU A 293 -3.35 11.99 -15.85
N VAL A 294 -2.95 11.19 -14.87
CA VAL A 294 -3.84 10.47 -13.95
C VAL A 294 -3.23 10.44 -12.54
N SER A 295 -4.04 10.21 -11.50
CA SER A 295 -3.51 10.12 -10.13
C SER A 295 -2.94 8.73 -9.86
N ARG A 296 -2.11 8.56 -8.81
CA ARG A 296 -1.54 7.24 -8.45
C ARG A 296 -2.62 6.18 -8.16
N GLU A 297 -3.81 6.61 -7.75
CA GLU A 297 -4.94 5.74 -7.45
C GLU A 297 -5.48 4.97 -8.67
N VAL A 298 -5.15 5.34 -9.91
CA VAL A 298 -5.52 4.48 -11.06
C VAL A 298 -4.81 3.12 -11.06
N VAL A 299 -3.73 2.97 -10.29
CA VAL A 299 -3.12 1.66 -10.04
C VAL A 299 -4.06 0.76 -9.22
N MET A 300 -4.83 1.34 -8.28
CA MET A 300 -5.91 0.62 -7.61
C MET A 300 -7.05 0.30 -8.57
N ASP A 301 -7.36 1.17 -9.54
CA ASP A 301 -8.42 0.89 -10.52
C ASP A 301 -8.06 -0.32 -11.40
N ALA A 302 -6.80 -0.41 -11.82
CA ALA A 302 -6.26 -1.57 -12.53
C ALA A 302 -6.19 -2.84 -11.66
N ASN A 303 -6.17 -2.68 -10.33
CA ASN A 303 -6.15 -3.74 -9.33
C ASN A 303 -7.33 -3.61 -8.39
N ALA A 304 -8.54 -3.55 -8.96
CA ALA A 304 -9.77 -3.13 -8.30
C ALA A 304 -10.08 -3.87 -6.98
N TRP A 305 -9.61 -5.10 -6.83
CA TRP A 305 -9.71 -5.88 -5.59
C TRP A 305 -9.03 -5.20 -4.38
N THR A 306 -8.11 -4.26 -4.59
CA THR A 306 -7.48 -3.47 -3.52
C THR A 306 -8.48 -2.58 -2.78
N TYR A 307 -9.55 -2.11 -3.43
CA TYR A 307 -10.65 -1.42 -2.75
C TYR A 307 -11.48 -2.34 -1.85
N GLU A 308 -11.64 -3.61 -2.24
CA GLU A 308 -12.30 -4.61 -1.41
C GLU A 308 -11.49 -4.91 -0.15
N VAL A 309 -10.17 -5.10 -0.30
CA VAL A 309 -9.24 -5.29 0.82
C VAL A 309 -9.29 -4.09 1.76
N MET A 310 -9.20 -2.87 1.23
CA MET A 310 -9.35 -1.62 1.99
C MET A 310 -10.65 -1.58 2.81
N ALA A 311 -11.80 -1.83 2.17
CA ALA A 311 -13.10 -1.78 2.82
C ALA A 311 -13.25 -2.86 3.90
N LYS A 312 -12.79 -4.08 3.61
CA LYS A 312 -12.81 -5.19 4.56
C LYS A 312 -11.92 -4.92 5.77
N GLU A 313 -10.76 -4.30 5.56
CA GLU A 313 -9.86 -3.94 6.66
C GLU A 313 -10.46 -2.87 7.56
N LEU A 314 -10.99 -1.79 6.99
CA LEU A 314 -11.70 -0.75 7.73
C LEU A 314 -12.87 -1.30 8.55
N LYS A 315 -13.59 -2.30 8.00
CA LYS A 315 -14.66 -2.99 8.71
C LYS A 315 -14.12 -3.76 9.92
N ARG A 316 -13.06 -4.54 9.74
CA ARG A 316 -12.41 -5.32 10.82
C ARG A 316 -11.89 -4.41 11.93
N GLU A 317 -11.37 -3.25 11.57
CA GLU A 317 -10.84 -2.25 12.51
C GLU A 317 -11.94 -1.39 13.17
N GLY A 318 -13.21 -1.58 12.82
CA GLY A 318 -14.32 -0.80 13.39
C GLY A 318 -14.34 0.67 12.94
N LYS A 319 -13.68 0.99 11.82
CA LYS A 319 -13.61 2.36 11.25
C LYS A 319 -14.82 2.72 10.39
N ILE A 320 -15.71 1.75 10.09
CA ILE A 320 -16.95 1.97 9.35
C ILE A 320 -18.14 2.09 10.32
N VAL A 321 -18.86 3.21 10.27
CA VAL A 321 -20.06 3.48 11.09
C VAL A 321 -21.18 4.06 10.22
N PRO A 322 -22.48 3.83 10.52
CA PRO A 322 -23.57 4.29 9.66
C PRO A 322 -23.59 5.80 9.40
N ASP A 323 -23.37 6.59 10.45
CA ASP A 323 -23.38 8.06 10.44
C ASP A 323 -22.11 8.58 11.11
N SER A 324 -21.04 8.77 10.34
CA SER A 324 -19.78 9.34 10.85
C SER A 324 -19.84 10.87 10.81
N PRO A 325 -19.68 11.60 11.94
CA PRO A 325 -19.46 13.05 11.93
C PRO A 325 -18.13 13.43 11.26
N PRO A 326 -18.01 14.62 10.65
CA PRO A 326 -16.71 15.11 10.16
C PRO A 326 -15.70 15.23 11.32
N GLY A 327 -14.46 14.77 11.12
CA GLY A 327 -13.42 14.85 12.15
C GLY A 327 -13.43 13.70 13.15
N ALA A 328 -14.35 12.73 13.01
CA ALA A 328 -14.46 11.60 13.93
C ALA A 328 -13.44 10.49 13.66
N GLY A 329 -12.73 10.53 12.53
CA GLY A 329 -11.76 9.49 12.14
C GLY A 329 -12.39 8.17 11.70
N THR A 330 -13.71 8.12 11.58
CA THR A 330 -14.49 7.00 11.04
C THR A 330 -15.21 7.43 9.77
N ILE A 331 -15.74 6.50 8.99
CA ILE A 331 -16.44 6.79 7.73
C ILE A 331 -17.74 5.98 7.60
N PRO A 332 -18.74 6.41 6.81
CA PRO A 332 -19.77 5.51 6.31
C PRO A 332 -19.19 4.41 5.43
N ASP A 333 -20.02 3.41 5.12
CA ASP A 333 -19.68 2.34 4.18
C ASP A 333 -19.03 2.91 2.90
N PRO A 334 -17.86 2.42 2.46
CA PRO A 334 -17.18 2.89 1.26
C PRO A 334 -18.05 2.90 -0.02
N ARG A 335 -19.08 2.04 -0.10
CA ARG A 335 -20.04 2.07 -1.23
C ARG A 335 -20.94 3.31 -1.23
N ARG A 336 -21.05 4.01 -0.10
CA ARG A 336 -21.78 5.28 0.06
C ARG A 336 -20.90 6.48 -0.25
N TYR A 337 -19.94 6.36 -1.15
CA TYR A 337 -19.09 7.45 -1.59
C TYR A 337 -19.16 7.65 -3.10
N ALA A 338 -19.12 8.91 -3.51
CA ALA A 338 -18.76 9.32 -4.86
C ALA A 338 -17.26 9.54 -4.92
N TYR A 339 -16.54 8.75 -5.72
CA TYR A 339 -15.11 8.85 -5.94
C TYR A 339 -14.84 9.67 -7.19
N LEU A 340 -13.93 10.63 -7.10
CA LEU A 340 -13.61 11.56 -8.18
C LEU A 340 -12.11 11.63 -8.39
N GLU A 341 -11.67 11.62 -9.65
CA GLU A 341 -10.32 12.01 -10.04
C GLU A 341 -10.38 13.28 -10.88
N GLY A 342 -9.62 14.28 -10.48
CA GLY A 342 -9.43 15.48 -11.29
C GLY A 342 -8.00 15.96 -11.33
N CYS A 343 -7.72 16.81 -12.30
CA CYS A 343 -6.39 17.36 -12.56
C CYS A 343 -6.43 18.88 -12.52
N GLY A 344 -5.38 19.47 -11.93
CA GLY A 344 -5.25 20.91 -11.84
C GLY A 344 -3.98 21.37 -11.12
N VAL A 345 -3.92 22.67 -10.88
CA VAL A 345 -2.89 23.35 -10.10
C VAL A 345 -3.61 24.05 -8.95
N ALA A 346 -3.44 23.54 -7.74
CA ALA A 346 -3.91 24.20 -6.53
C ALA A 346 -3.02 25.40 -6.18
N GLY A 347 -1.70 25.30 -6.46
CA GLY A 347 -0.71 26.30 -6.07
C GLY A 347 -0.68 26.50 -4.55
N ASN A 348 -0.76 27.75 -4.10
CA ASN A 348 -0.86 28.08 -2.67
C ASN A 348 -2.30 28.06 -2.13
N ASN A 349 -3.26 27.56 -2.90
CA ASN A 349 -4.65 27.39 -2.46
C ASN A 349 -4.90 25.93 -2.05
N ALA A 350 -6.14 25.65 -1.66
CA ALA A 350 -6.66 24.29 -1.48
C ALA A 350 -7.92 24.09 -2.33
N LEU A 351 -8.17 22.86 -2.77
CA LEU A 351 -9.33 22.48 -3.58
C LEU A 351 -10.22 21.50 -2.82
N THR A 352 -11.53 21.54 -3.10
CA THR A 352 -12.48 20.49 -2.69
C THR A 352 -13.36 20.09 -3.87
N PHE A 353 -13.82 18.84 -3.84
CA PHE A 353 -14.91 18.38 -4.68
C PHE A 353 -16.21 18.37 -3.87
N SER A 354 -17.31 18.71 -4.52
CA SER A 354 -18.64 18.51 -3.97
C SER A 354 -19.54 17.83 -5.00
N VAL A 355 -20.53 17.07 -4.54
CA VAL A 355 -21.56 16.48 -5.40
C VAL A 355 -22.94 16.98 -4.97
N ARG A 356 -23.82 17.18 -5.94
CA ARG A 356 -25.22 17.55 -5.68
C ARG A 356 -26.11 16.32 -5.73
N VAL A 357 -26.84 16.07 -4.65
CA VAL A 357 -27.86 15.01 -4.53
C VAL A 357 -29.15 15.67 -4.06
N GLY A 358 -30.20 15.60 -4.89
CA GLY A 358 -31.39 16.46 -4.70
C GLY A 358 -30.99 17.95 -4.72
N ASP A 359 -31.42 18.70 -3.71
CA ASP A 359 -31.08 20.12 -3.53
C ASP A 359 -29.85 20.36 -2.64
N GLN A 360 -29.19 19.30 -2.17
CA GLN A 360 -28.07 19.39 -1.23
C GLN A 360 -26.73 19.23 -1.94
N TRP A 361 -25.78 20.12 -1.60
CA TRP A 361 -24.36 19.95 -1.90
C TRP A 361 -23.64 19.28 -0.74
N LEU A 362 -22.86 18.24 -1.05
CA LEU A 362 -22.02 17.52 -0.11
C LEU A 362 -20.57 17.66 -0.55
N SER A 363 -19.66 17.99 0.37
CA SER A 363 -18.25 18.26 0.05
C SER A 363 -17.34 17.17 0.59
N SER A 364 -16.24 16.88 -0.12
CA SER A 364 -15.24 15.90 0.32
C SER A 364 -14.59 16.32 1.63
N ASP A 365 -14.33 17.62 1.80
CA ASP A 365 -13.71 18.18 3.00
C ASP A 365 -14.65 18.22 4.21
N ARG A 366 -15.97 18.10 3.98
CA ARG A 366 -17.02 18.16 5.00
C ARG A 366 -16.89 19.39 5.93
N GLY A 367 -16.33 20.49 5.43
CA GLY A 367 -16.06 21.72 6.18
C GLY A 367 -14.75 21.74 6.99
N VAL A 368 -13.96 20.68 7.00
CA VAL A 368 -12.67 20.60 7.70
C VAL A 368 -11.55 21.08 6.77
N ALA A 369 -10.88 22.19 7.11
CA ALA A 369 -9.94 22.84 6.20
C ALA A 369 -8.72 21.95 5.88
N GLU A 370 -8.29 21.14 6.83
CA GLU A 370 -7.16 20.22 6.76
C GLU A 370 -7.41 19.03 5.82
N TYR A 371 -8.65 18.83 5.37
CA TYR A 371 -9.06 17.74 4.46
C TYR A 371 -9.07 18.16 3.00
N ARG A 372 -8.79 19.45 2.73
CA ARG A 372 -8.76 19.98 1.38
C ARG A 372 -7.48 19.58 0.67
N ILE A 373 -7.56 19.46 -0.64
CA ILE A 373 -6.48 19.01 -1.50
C ILE A 373 -5.53 20.18 -1.74
N THR A 374 -4.26 20.02 -1.39
CA THR A 374 -3.24 21.10 -1.49
C THR A 374 -2.08 20.74 -2.41
N ARG A 375 -2.31 19.85 -3.38
CA ARG A 375 -1.31 19.38 -4.34
C ARG A 375 -1.73 19.69 -5.77
N ASP A 376 -0.72 19.83 -6.62
CA ASP A 376 -0.88 19.98 -8.06
C ASP A 376 -0.87 18.61 -8.75
N GLY A 377 -1.21 18.59 -10.04
CA GLY A 377 -1.31 17.38 -10.84
C GLY A 377 -2.69 16.76 -10.76
N CYS A 378 -2.77 15.45 -10.96
CA CYS A 378 -4.01 14.69 -10.85
C CYS A 378 -4.14 14.08 -9.45
N PHE A 379 -5.33 14.20 -8.87
CA PHE A 379 -5.62 13.81 -7.50
C PHE A 379 -7.01 13.22 -7.38
N ARG A 380 -7.16 12.34 -6.39
CA ARG A 380 -8.42 11.67 -6.08
C ARG A 380 -9.02 12.16 -4.76
N ALA A 381 -10.34 12.12 -4.67
CA ALA A 381 -11.10 12.40 -3.46
C ALA A 381 -12.38 11.56 -3.43
N ALA A 382 -12.98 11.42 -2.26
CA ALA A 382 -14.28 10.78 -2.10
C ALA A 382 -15.24 11.68 -1.30
N VAL A 383 -16.49 11.79 -1.78
CA VAL A 383 -17.56 12.55 -1.15
C VAL A 383 -18.60 11.58 -0.58
N PRO A 384 -18.89 11.60 0.74
CA PRO A 384 -19.88 10.70 1.33
C PRO A 384 -21.31 11.09 0.89
N LEU A 385 -22.11 10.10 0.54
CA LEU A 385 -23.51 10.26 0.12
C LEU A 385 -24.47 10.12 1.32
N PRO A 386 -25.52 10.96 1.39
CA PRO A 386 -26.43 10.99 2.53
C PRO A 386 -27.40 9.81 2.50
N GLY A 387 -27.72 9.27 3.68
CA GLY A 387 -28.74 8.23 3.85
C GLY A 387 -28.56 7.05 2.89
N ARG A 388 -29.62 6.74 2.13
CA ARG A 388 -29.66 5.65 1.13
C ARG A 388 -29.43 6.13 -0.31
N SER A 389 -28.94 7.36 -0.49
CA SER A 389 -28.65 7.88 -1.82
C SER A 389 -27.58 7.05 -2.50
N GLU A 390 -27.76 6.84 -3.80
CA GLU A 390 -26.86 6.10 -4.65
C GLU A 390 -26.12 7.04 -5.61
N ALA A 391 -25.10 6.51 -6.28
CA ALA A 391 -24.33 7.21 -7.30
C ALA A 391 -25.20 7.84 -8.40
N ARG A 392 -26.28 7.13 -8.80
CA ARG A 392 -27.26 7.59 -9.79
C ARG A 392 -28.08 8.80 -9.37
N ASP A 393 -28.07 9.17 -8.08
CA ASP A 393 -28.79 10.33 -7.57
C ASP A 393 -27.96 11.61 -7.65
N ILE A 394 -26.69 11.51 -8.05
CA ILE A 394 -25.82 12.65 -8.27
C ILE A 394 -26.28 13.41 -9.53
N ARG A 395 -26.43 14.72 -9.40
CA ARG A 395 -26.93 15.62 -10.48
C ARG A 395 -25.87 16.61 -10.97
N ALA A 396 -24.83 16.85 -10.19
CA ALA A 396 -23.73 17.74 -10.56
C ALA A 396 -22.51 17.50 -9.68
N VAL A 397 -21.34 17.84 -10.21
CA VAL A 397 -20.07 17.97 -9.49
C VAL A 397 -19.72 19.45 -9.39
N ARG A 398 -19.14 19.86 -8.26
CA ARG A 398 -18.62 21.21 -8.03
C ARG A 398 -17.16 21.14 -7.60
N VAL A 399 -16.33 22.03 -8.13
CA VAL A 399 -14.94 22.22 -7.72
C VAL A 399 -14.78 23.64 -7.19
N GLN A 400 -14.21 23.78 -6.00
CA GLN A 400 -14.07 25.07 -5.33
C GLN A 400 -12.67 25.24 -4.73
N ALA A 401 -12.15 26.46 -4.82
CA ALA A 401 -10.89 26.86 -4.22
C ALA A 401 -11.07 27.59 -2.88
N PHE A 402 -10.12 27.36 -1.97
CA PHE A 402 -10.06 27.95 -0.64
C PHE A 402 -8.67 28.52 -0.36
N ALA A 403 -8.63 29.58 0.44
CA ALA A 403 -7.38 30.13 0.94
C ALA A 403 -6.79 29.20 2.00
N ARG A 404 -5.46 29.11 2.02
CA ARG A 404 -4.71 28.38 3.03
C ARG A 404 -4.28 29.32 4.15
N LYS A 405 -4.19 28.79 5.39
CA LYS A 405 -3.71 29.56 6.54
C LYS A 405 -2.18 29.59 6.61
N ASP A 406 -1.53 28.54 6.15
CA ASP A 406 -0.09 28.35 6.22
C ASP A 406 0.67 28.99 5.04
N LYS A 407 -0.04 29.35 3.98
CA LYS A 407 0.52 30.00 2.79
C LYS A 407 -0.41 31.08 2.27
N SER A 408 0.15 32.25 1.97
CA SER A 408 -0.57 33.30 1.25
C SER A 408 -0.88 32.85 -0.17
N SER A 409 -2.13 33.06 -0.61
CA SER A 409 -2.53 32.83 -1.99
C SER A 409 -1.69 33.68 -2.94
N THR A 410 -1.23 33.08 -4.03
CA THR A 410 -0.41 33.72 -5.07
C THR A 410 -1.18 33.96 -6.37
N GLY A 411 -2.48 33.63 -6.40
CA GLY A 411 -3.32 33.68 -7.60
C GLY A 411 -4.45 32.64 -7.55
N PRO A 412 -5.29 32.54 -8.58
CA PRO A 412 -6.33 31.52 -8.66
C PRO A 412 -5.72 30.11 -8.80
N ALA A 413 -6.42 29.11 -8.27
CA ALA A 413 -6.16 27.72 -8.64
C ALA A 413 -6.68 27.47 -10.07
N ARG A 414 -6.14 26.47 -10.76
CA ARG A 414 -6.58 26.08 -12.12
C ARG A 414 -7.07 24.65 -12.10
N PHE A 415 -8.29 24.39 -12.55
CA PHE A 415 -8.82 23.03 -12.72
C PHE A 415 -9.02 22.75 -14.20
N THR A 416 -8.49 21.64 -14.69
CA THR A 416 -8.44 21.37 -16.14
C THR A 416 -9.21 20.12 -16.55
N ARG A 417 -9.29 19.10 -15.70
CA ARG A 417 -9.99 17.85 -16.03
C ARG A 417 -10.65 17.21 -14.84
N LEU A 418 -11.81 16.59 -15.08
CA LEU A 418 -12.39 15.54 -14.26
C LEU A 418 -12.30 14.24 -15.08
N ASN A 419 -11.35 13.38 -14.70
CA ASN A 419 -11.05 12.16 -15.44
C ASN A 419 -12.11 11.07 -15.22
N THR A 420 -12.68 11.00 -14.01
CA THR A 420 -13.76 10.07 -13.68
C THR A 420 -14.55 10.51 -12.45
N LEU A 421 -15.80 10.02 -12.40
CA LEU A 421 -16.68 10.01 -11.24
C LEU A 421 -17.29 8.59 -11.17
N PHE A 422 -17.18 7.89 -10.06
CA PHE A 422 -17.73 6.55 -9.88
C PHE A 422 -18.15 6.28 -8.43
N ALA A 423 -18.78 5.14 -8.19
CA ALA A 423 -19.00 4.58 -6.86
C ALA A 423 -18.55 3.11 -6.85
N LEU A 424 -18.33 2.55 -5.66
CA LEU A 424 -18.04 1.13 -5.52
C LEU A 424 -19.32 0.29 -5.63
N ASP A 425 -19.23 -0.89 -6.24
CA ASP A 425 -20.31 -1.87 -6.33
C ASP A 425 -20.44 -2.71 -5.03
N GLU A 426 -21.33 -3.69 -5.03
CA GLU A 426 -21.55 -4.60 -3.89
C GLU A 426 -20.34 -5.46 -3.51
N ARG A 427 -19.35 -5.58 -4.41
CA ARG A 427 -18.08 -6.26 -4.17
C ARG A 427 -16.96 -5.28 -3.82
N PHE A 428 -17.30 -4.03 -3.53
CA PHE A 428 -16.37 -2.94 -3.24
C PHE A 428 -15.40 -2.63 -4.38
N VAL A 429 -15.73 -2.95 -5.64
CA VAL A 429 -14.89 -2.58 -6.79
C VAL A 429 -15.46 -1.37 -7.53
N PRO A 430 -14.62 -0.53 -8.18
CA PRO A 430 -15.11 0.60 -8.97
C PRO A 430 -16.15 0.20 -10.02
N GLY A 431 -17.32 0.83 -9.95
CA GLY A 431 -18.34 0.73 -10.98
C GLY A 431 -17.98 1.52 -12.23
N ARG A 432 -18.88 1.51 -13.22
CA ARG A 432 -18.72 2.28 -14.45
C ARG A 432 -18.61 3.78 -14.13
N GLY A 433 -17.64 4.46 -14.77
CA GLY A 433 -17.52 5.92 -14.69
C GLY A 433 -18.77 6.63 -15.24
N MET A 434 -19.25 7.63 -14.51
CA MET A 434 -20.50 8.37 -14.75
C MET A 434 -20.26 9.72 -15.41
N LEU A 435 -19.12 10.35 -15.18
CA LEU A 435 -18.81 11.69 -15.70
C LEU A 435 -17.35 11.81 -16.09
N ARG A 436 -17.13 12.53 -17.19
CA ARG A 436 -15.83 13.09 -17.59
C ARG A 436 -16.03 14.55 -17.98
N TRP A 437 -15.04 15.37 -17.73
CA TRP A 437 -15.02 16.77 -18.13
C TRP A 437 -13.60 17.23 -18.43
N GLU A 438 -13.45 18.08 -19.44
CA GLU A 438 -12.19 18.69 -19.80
C GLU A 438 -12.42 20.16 -20.16
N GLY A 439 -11.51 21.02 -19.74
CA GLY A 439 -11.56 22.46 -19.98
C GLY A 439 -10.46 23.19 -19.22
N SER A 440 -10.72 24.46 -18.88
CA SER A 440 -9.85 25.23 -17.99
C SER A 440 -10.71 26.20 -17.19
N ALA A 441 -10.76 26.02 -15.88
CA ALA A 441 -11.43 26.90 -14.94
C ALA A 441 -10.42 27.53 -13.98
N GLU A 442 -10.47 28.85 -13.85
CA GLU A 442 -9.73 29.58 -12.81
C GLU A 442 -10.62 29.75 -11.58
N LEU A 443 -10.14 29.28 -10.43
CA LEU A 443 -10.87 29.19 -9.18
C LEU A 443 -10.19 30.09 -8.15
N THR A 444 -10.76 31.27 -7.92
CA THR A 444 -10.30 32.19 -6.87
C THR A 444 -10.84 31.73 -5.51
N PRO A 445 -10.01 31.70 -4.44
CA PRO A 445 -10.49 31.46 -3.08
C PRO A 445 -11.69 32.32 -2.70
N GLY A 446 -12.80 31.68 -2.30
CA GLY A 446 -14.04 32.37 -1.95
C GLY A 446 -14.83 32.95 -3.14
N GLY A 447 -14.36 32.75 -4.37
CA GLY A 447 -15.05 33.10 -5.60
C GLY A 447 -16.08 32.06 -6.04
N PRO A 448 -16.71 32.25 -7.22
CA PRO A 448 -17.65 31.28 -7.76
C PRO A 448 -16.96 29.93 -8.05
N PRO A 449 -17.61 28.80 -7.76
CA PRO A 449 -17.06 27.49 -8.07
C PRO A 449 -17.26 27.11 -9.55
N LEU A 450 -16.55 26.09 -10.01
CA LEU A 450 -16.90 25.39 -11.25
C LEU A 450 -17.99 24.36 -10.94
N GLU A 451 -19.08 24.36 -11.71
CA GLU A 451 -20.13 23.35 -11.64
C GLU A 451 -20.26 22.60 -12.97
N ILE A 452 -20.31 21.27 -12.89
CA ILE A 452 -20.37 20.37 -14.03
C ILE A 452 -21.62 19.48 -13.83
N PRO A 453 -22.64 19.55 -14.71
CA PRO A 453 -23.81 18.69 -14.59
C PRO A 453 -23.43 17.22 -14.84
N VAL A 454 -24.07 16.31 -14.11
CA VAL A 454 -24.02 14.87 -14.39
C VAL A 454 -25.21 14.55 -15.31
N PRO A 455 -24.97 13.97 -16.50
CA PRO A 455 -25.99 13.76 -17.53
C PRO A 455 -27.03 12.70 -17.16
#